data_AF-A0A941GMP6-F1
#
_entry.id   AF-A0A941GMP6-F1
#
_cell.length_a   1.000
_cell.length_b   1.000
_cell.length_c   1.000
_cell.angle_alpha   90.00
_cell.angle_beta   90.00
_cell.angle_gamma   90.00
#
_symmetry.space_group_name_H-M   'P 1'
#
loop_
_entity.id
_entity.type
_entity.pdbx_description
1 polymer ?
#
loop_
_entity_poly.entity_id
_entity_poly.type
_entity_poly.pdbx_seq_one_letter_code
_entity_poly.pdbx_strand_id
1 'polypeptide(L)'
;MSSTKINIAPVENTYIRLILAIENMDKEKLVDLGDSYLLKLNKKNKSGNELHFSMLFNKKLMNKVARSTNPTVNITKNKNLISLEITIMLDLTEPTKEDNYYWIKKEFATTPAFEISYKMNEEYFDKKVLQHLNKQDASEESTEV
;
A
#
# COMPACT_ATOMS: atom_id res chain seq x y z
N MET A 1 -20.27 3.16 1.70
CA MET A 1 -19.11 3.67 2.47
C MET A 1 -17.84 3.18 1.79
N SER A 2 -16.83 4.05 1.65
CA SER A 2 -15.54 3.68 1.04
C SER A 2 -14.80 2.67 1.92
N SER A 3 -14.27 1.60 1.33
CA SER A 3 -13.45 0.62 2.04
C SER A 3 -11.97 0.97 1.87
N THR A 4 -11.16 0.79 2.90
CA THR A 4 -9.70 0.87 2.81
C THR A 4 -9.14 -0.46 3.27
N LYS A 5 -8.37 -1.11 2.40
CA LYS A 5 -7.67 -2.36 2.69
C LYS A 5 -6.20 -2.14 2.45
N ILE A 6 -5.39 -2.60 3.39
CA ILE A 6 -3.93 -2.64 3.26
C ILE A 6 -3.48 -4.07 3.52
N ASN A 7 -2.63 -4.59 2.65
CA ASN A 7 -2.05 -5.92 2.75
C ASN A 7 -0.55 -5.83 2.53
N ILE A 8 0.21 -6.56 3.32
CA ILE A 8 1.63 -6.78 3.13
C ILE A 8 1.89 -8.28 3.12
N ALA A 9 2.79 -8.72 2.24
CA ALA A 9 3.23 -10.10 2.16
C ALA A 9 4.65 -10.16 1.60
N PRO A 10 5.48 -11.12 2.03
CA PRO A 10 6.79 -11.34 1.44
C PRO A 10 6.64 -11.93 0.04
N VAL A 11 7.64 -11.68 -0.80
CA VAL A 11 7.76 -12.19 -2.17
C VAL A 11 9.21 -12.60 -2.41
N GLU A 12 9.41 -13.85 -2.85
CA GLU A 12 10.71 -14.39 -3.28
C GLU A 12 11.84 -14.19 -2.24
N ASN A 13 11.52 -14.24 -0.94
CA ASN A 13 12.46 -14.02 0.17
C ASN A 13 13.33 -12.75 0.09
N THR A 14 12.95 -11.80 -0.77
CA THR A 14 13.77 -10.61 -1.09
C THR A 14 12.98 -9.33 -0.89
N TYR A 15 11.67 -9.38 -1.19
CA TYR A 15 10.81 -8.20 -1.21
C TYR A 15 9.60 -8.36 -0.30
N ILE A 16 9.00 -7.22 0.05
CA ILE A 16 7.66 -7.12 0.62
C ILE A 16 6.78 -6.44 -0.43
N ARG A 17 5.67 -7.10 -0.78
CA ARG A 17 4.61 -6.50 -1.57
C ARG A 17 3.61 -5.82 -0.64
N LEU A 18 3.49 -4.50 -0.76
CA LEU A 18 2.43 -3.70 -0.11
C LEU A 18 1.34 -3.39 -1.14
N ILE A 19 0.09 -3.74 -0.82
CA ILE A 19 -1.08 -3.40 -1.62
C ILE A 19 -1.99 -2.49 -0.79
N LEU A 20 -2.22 -1.27 -1.27
CA LEU A 20 -3.22 -0.35 -0.74
C LEU A 20 -4.39 -0.26 -1.72
N ALA A 21 -5.56 -0.71 -1.28
CA ALA A 21 -6.81 -0.60 -2.05
C ALA A 21 -7.79 0.31 -1.31
N ILE A 22 -8.30 1.33 -2.00
CA ILE A 22 -9.37 2.19 -1.52
C ILE A 22 -10.52 2.08 -2.52
N GLU A 23 -11.62 1.47 -2.12
CA GLU A 23 -12.75 1.19 -3.01
C GLU A 23 -13.91 2.13 -2.71
N ASN A 24 -14.68 2.47 -3.74
CA ASN A 24 -15.94 3.19 -3.62
C ASN A 24 -15.78 4.55 -2.90
N MET A 25 -14.73 5.31 -3.24
CA MET A 25 -14.56 6.68 -2.78
C MET A 25 -15.55 7.59 -3.50
N ASP A 26 -16.38 8.30 -2.74
CA ASP A 26 -17.19 9.37 -3.28
C ASP A 26 -16.27 10.49 -3.79
N LYS A 27 -16.49 10.94 -5.03
CA LYS A 27 -15.73 12.04 -5.63
C LYS A 27 -15.68 13.29 -4.74
N GLU A 28 -16.74 13.56 -3.98
CA GLU A 28 -16.86 14.71 -3.07
C GLU A 28 -15.88 14.66 -1.89
N LYS A 29 -15.31 13.50 -1.57
CA LYS A 29 -14.27 13.35 -0.54
C LYS A 29 -12.88 13.70 -1.04
N LEU A 30 -12.73 13.94 -2.35
CA LEU A 30 -11.49 14.38 -2.96
C LEU A 30 -11.48 15.90 -3.04
N VAL A 31 -10.31 16.49 -2.80
CA VAL A 31 -10.13 17.93 -3.02
C VAL A 31 -9.92 18.14 -4.53
N ASP A 32 -10.83 18.87 -5.16
CA ASP A 32 -10.75 19.22 -6.58
C ASP A 32 -9.80 20.42 -6.78
N LEU A 33 -8.77 20.24 -7.59
CA LEU A 33 -7.75 21.25 -7.89
C LEU A 33 -7.74 21.63 -9.38
N GLY A 34 -8.90 21.57 -10.05
CA GLY A 34 -9.03 21.90 -11.46
C GLY A 34 -8.79 20.68 -12.36
N ASP A 35 -7.54 20.42 -12.74
CA ASP A 35 -7.20 19.27 -13.61
C ASP A 35 -6.78 18.02 -12.83
N SER A 36 -6.68 18.13 -11.50
CA SER A 36 -6.22 17.05 -10.62
C SER A 36 -7.13 16.89 -9.41
N TYR A 37 -7.01 15.73 -8.77
CA TYR A 37 -7.57 15.46 -7.44
C TYR A 37 -6.45 15.26 -6.43
N LEU A 38 -6.68 15.76 -5.23
CA LEU A 38 -5.88 15.45 -4.05
C LEU A 38 -6.69 14.55 -3.11
N LEU A 39 -6.14 13.37 -2.85
CA LEU A 39 -6.63 12.43 -1.86
C LEU A 39 -5.75 12.51 -0.63
N LYS A 40 -6.38 12.65 0.55
CA LYS A 40 -5.73 12.51 1.85
C LYS A 40 -6.52 11.50 2.67
N LEU A 41 -5.81 10.54 3.26
CA LEU A 41 -6.39 9.49 4.07
C LEU A 41 -5.57 9.31 5.34
N ASN A 42 -6.25 9.39 6.47
CA ASN A 42 -5.71 9.00 7.77
C ASN A 42 -6.64 7.94 8.36
N LYS A 43 -6.13 6.74 8.62
CA LYS A 43 -6.88 5.61 9.15
C LYS A 43 -6.09 4.92 10.25
N LYS A 44 -6.77 4.67 11.37
CA LYS A 44 -6.29 3.79 12.43
C LYS A 44 -7.25 2.62 12.57
N ASN A 45 -6.73 1.39 12.58
CA ASN A 45 -7.55 0.20 12.78
C ASN A 45 -7.63 -0.19 14.28
N LYS A 46 -8.48 -1.16 14.60
CA LYS A 46 -8.65 -1.66 15.98
C LYS A 46 -7.39 -2.29 16.57
N SER A 47 -6.50 -2.81 15.73
CA SER A 47 -5.22 -3.39 16.11
C SER A 47 -4.14 -2.33 16.38
N GLY A 48 -4.45 -1.04 16.20
CA GLY A 48 -3.50 0.05 16.42
C GLY A 48 -2.59 0.35 15.23
N ASN A 49 -2.78 -0.30 14.06
CA ASN A 49 -2.04 0.04 12.86
C ASN A 49 -2.58 1.35 12.27
N GLU A 50 -1.66 2.21 11.83
CA GLU A 50 -1.95 3.57 11.38
C GLU A 50 -1.45 3.78 9.95
N LEU A 51 -2.34 4.26 9.08
CA LEU A 51 -2.06 4.60 7.70
C LEU A 51 -2.27 6.10 7.50
N HIS A 52 -1.20 6.77 7.08
CA HIS A 52 -1.25 8.09 6.49
C HIS A 52 -0.90 7.96 5.01
N PHE A 53 -1.79 8.47 4.16
CA PHE A 53 -1.63 8.39 2.72
C PHE A 53 -2.08 9.69 2.08
N SER A 54 -1.27 10.22 1.16
CA SER A 54 -1.68 11.31 0.30
C SER A 54 -1.26 11.06 -1.14
N MET A 55 -2.14 11.38 -2.09
CA MET A 55 -1.85 11.26 -3.51
C MET A 55 -2.45 12.43 -4.28
N LEU A 56 -1.63 12.99 -5.17
CA LEU A 56 -2.04 13.95 -6.18
C LEU A 56 -2.06 13.23 -7.54
N PHE A 57 -3.22 13.23 -8.20
CA PHE A 57 -3.37 12.58 -9.49
C PHE A 57 -4.20 13.41 -10.48
N ASN A 58 -3.76 13.44 -11.73
CA ASN A 58 -4.48 14.11 -12.80
C ASN A 58 -5.76 13.34 -13.16
N LYS A 59 -6.86 14.05 -13.41
CA LYS A 59 -8.16 13.45 -13.77
C LYS A 59 -8.09 12.61 -15.05
N LYS A 60 -7.16 12.91 -15.96
CA LYS A 60 -6.91 12.17 -17.21
C LYS A 60 -6.35 10.75 -16.98
N LEU A 61 -5.87 10.45 -15.76
CA LEU A 61 -5.37 9.12 -15.38
C LEU A 61 -6.49 8.15 -14.98
N MET A 62 -7.74 8.62 -14.86
CA MET A 62 -8.88 7.75 -14.52
C MET A 62 -9.14 6.72 -15.64
N ASN A 63 -9.50 5.50 -15.22
CA ASN A 63 -9.80 4.35 -16.09
C ASN A 63 -8.64 3.93 -16.99
N LYS A 64 -7.41 4.27 -16.59
CA LYS A 64 -6.17 3.82 -17.22
C LYS A 64 -5.25 3.26 -16.14
N VAL A 65 -4.33 2.40 -16.56
CA VAL A 65 -3.17 2.08 -15.71
C VAL A 65 -2.37 3.36 -15.61
N ALA A 66 -2.37 3.98 -14.43
CA ALA A 66 -1.71 5.26 -14.22
C ALA A 66 -0.18 5.08 -14.19
N ARG A 67 0.27 3.92 -13.71
CA ARG A 67 1.66 3.47 -13.77
C ARG A 67 1.72 1.94 -13.71
N SER A 68 2.54 1.33 -14.57
CA SER A 68 2.71 -0.13 -14.66
C SER A 68 4.06 -0.66 -14.15
N THR A 69 4.93 0.22 -13.66
CA THR A 69 6.22 -0.12 -13.03
C THR A 69 6.12 0.07 -11.52
N ASN A 70 7.10 -0.37 -10.73
CA ASN A 70 7.07 -0.13 -9.28
C ASN A 70 7.12 1.39 -8.95
N PRO A 71 6.17 1.97 -8.22
CA PRO A 71 4.91 1.38 -7.73
C PRO A 71 3.81 1.37 -8.81
N THR A 72 3.08 0.25 -8.93
CA THR A 72 1.96 0.12 -9.87
C THR A 72 0.76 0.87 -9.31
N VAL A 73 0.13 1.73 -10.12
CA VAL A 73 -1.00 2.54 -9.69
C VAL A 73 -2.16 2.41 -10.68
N ASN A 74 -3.31 1.99 -10.17
CA ASN A 74 -4.55 1.86 -10.92
C ASN A 74 -5.62 2.77 -10.31
N ILE A 75 -6.23 3.61 -11.14
CA ILE A 75 -7.31 4.51 -10.74
C ILE A 75 -8.51 4.21 -11.62
N THR A 76 -9.58 3.69 -11.03
CA THR A 76 -10.81 3.38 -11.74
C THR A 76 -11.95 4.27 -11.25
N LYS A 77 -12.84 4.64 -12.16
CA LYS A 77 -14.04 5.42 -11.89
C LYS A 77 -15.25 4.63 -12.38
N ASN A 78 -16.16 4.34 -11.47
CA ASN A 78 -17.45 3.74 -11.76
C ASN A 78 -18.57 4.69 -11.32
N LYS A 79 -19.27 5.29 -12.30
CA LYS A 79 -20.25 6.37 -12.07
C LYS A 79 -19.64 7.52 -11.24
N ASN A 80 -20.09 7.72 -10.02
CA ASN A 80 -19.63 8.77 -9.10
C ASN A 80 -18.58 8.28 -8.10
N LEU A 81 -18.23 7.00 -8.15
CA LEU A 81 -17.30 6.37 -7.25
C LEU A 81 -15.93 6.20 -7.92
N ILE A 82 -14.87 6.43 -7.16
CA ILE A 82 -13.48 6.25 -7.58
C ILE A 82 -12.88 5.15 -6.72
N SER A 83 -12.11 4.25 -7.34
CA SER A 83 -11.31 3.25 -6.65
C SER A 83 -9.84 3.44 -7.01
N LEU A 84 -8.98 3.26 -6.01
CA LEU A 84 -7.53 3.37 -6.13
C LEU A 84 -6.92 2.06 -5.66
N GLU A 85 -6.01 1.52 -6.45
CA GLU A 85 -5.16 0.40 -6.05
C GLU A 85 -3.70 0.76 -6.33
N ILE A 86 -2.86 0.62 -5.30
CA ILE A 86 -1.42 0.83 -5.38
C ILE A 86 -0.75 -0.45 -4.94
N THR A 87 0.16 -0.96 -5.77
CA THR A 87 1.04 -2.07 -5.42
C THR A 87 2.48 -1.58 -5.43
N ILE A 88 3.17 -1.78 -4.31
CA ILE A 88 4.55 -1.36 -4.08
C ILE A 88 5.36 -2.61 -3.77
N MET A 89 6.46 -2.80 -4.48
CA MET A 89 7.50 -3.77 -4.11
C MET A 89 8.56 -3.01 -3.32
N LEU A 90 8.78 -3.43 -2.07
CA LEU A 90 9.75 -2.86 -1.15
C LEU A 90 10.83 -3.89 -0.87
N ASP A 91 12.09 -3.48 -0.68
CA ASP A 91 13.09 -4.38 -0.12
C ASP A 91 12.72 -4.77 1.31
N LEU A 92 13.11 -5.97 1.75
CA LEU A 92 12.85 -6.46 3.11
C LEU A 92 13.42 -5.56 4.22
N THR A 93 14.42 -4.73 3.89
CA THR A 93 15.07 -3.80 4.82
C THR A 93 14.35 -2.46 4.96
N GLU A 94 13.34 -2.20 4.11
CA GLU A 94 12.61 -0.92 4.10
C GLU A 94 11.76 -0.65 5.34
N PRO A 95 11.10 -1.66 5.96
CA PRO A 95 10.42 -1.45 7.23
C PRO A 95 11.43 -1.22 8.35
N THR A 96 11.36 -0.05 9.00
CA THR A 96 12.19 0.26 10.16
C THR A 96 11.50 -0.14 11.45
N LYS A 97 12.22 -0.82 12.36
CA LYS A 97 11.70 -1.11 13.70
C LYS A 97 11.90 0.12 14.60
N GLU A 98 10.82 0.62 15.18
CA GLU A 98 10.80 1.71 16.16
C GLU A 98 9.96 1.25 17.38
N ASP A 99 10.62 1.02 18.51
CA ASP A 99 10.03 0.40 19.71
C ASP A 99 9.27 -0.91 19.38
N ASN A 100 7.96 -0.94 19.64
CA ASN A 100 7.07 -2.09 19.42
C ASN A 100 6.34 -2.03 18.05
N TYR A 101 6.86 -1.25 17.11
CA TYR A 101 6.24 -1.04 15.80
C TYR A 101 7.25 -1.22 14.65
N TYR A 102 6.73 -1.64 13.50
CA TYR A 102 7.41 -1.53 12.21
C TYR A 102 6.79 -0.40 11.40
N TRP A 103 7.64 0.40 10.76
CA TRP A 103 7.19 1.56 10.02
C TRP A 103 7.74 1.56 8.60
N ILE A 104 6.84 1.73 7.63
CA ILE A 104 7.19 2.01 6.24
C ILE A 104 6.85 3.46 5.96
N LYS A 105 7.84 4.28 5.60
CA LYS A 105 7.67 5.67 5.15
C LYS A 105 8.29 5.82 3.76
N LYS A 106 7.46 6.11 2.76
CA LYS A 106 7.91 6.29 1.37
C LYS A 106 7.21 7.44 0.69
N GLU A 107 7.98 8.15 -0.11
CA GLU A 107 7.52 9.16 -1.04
C GLU A 107 7.87 8.72 -2.46
N PHE A 108 6.90 8.84 -3.36
CA PHE A 108 7.06 8.51 -4.76
C PHE A 108 6.79 9.77 -5.59
N ALA A 109 7.87 10.40 -6.05
CA ALA A 109 7.85 11.52 -7.00
C ALA A 109 7.54 11.03 -8.43
N THR A 110 6.44 10.30 -8.57
CA THR A 110 6.01 9.67 -9.82
C THR A 110 4.79 10.38 -10.40
N THR A 111 4.24 9.88 -11.51
CA THR A 111 2.91 10.32 -11.98
C THR A 111 1.96 9.12 -11.91
N PRO A 112 0.99 9.12 -10.98
CA PRO A 112 0.69 10.13 -9.96
C PRO A 112 1.74 10.17 -8.84
N ALA A 113 1.85 11.31 -8.15
CA ALA A 113 2.77 11.50 -7.03
C ALA A 113 2.05 11.19 -5.72
N PHE A 114 2.72 10.48 -4.80
CA PHE A 114 2.10 10.10 -3.54
C PHE A 114 3.10 9.78 -2.44
N GLU A 115 2.61 9.84 -1.20
CA GLU A 115 3.30 9.46 0.01
C GLU A 115 2.49 8.41 0.77
N ILE A 116 3.19 7.47 1.38
CA ILE A 116 2.63 6.47 2.28
C ILE A 116 3.47 6.38 3.55
N SER A 117 2.80 6.46 4.68
CA SER A 117 3.36 6.19 6.00
C SER A 117 2.46 5.17 6.68
N TYR A 118 2.96 3.94 6.80
CA TYR A 118 2.23 2.83 7.39
C TYR A 118 2.98 2.29 8.61
N LYS A 119 2.39 2.53 9.79
CA LYS A 119 2.85 2.06 11.08
C LYS A 119 2.07 0.81 11.48
N MET A 120 2.80 -0.26 11.76
CA MET A 120 2.26 -1.58 12.05
C MET A 120 2.74 -2.02 13.42
N ASN A 121 1.87 -2.63 14.21
CA ASN A 121 2.32 -3.33 15.40
C ASN A 121 3.18 -4.55 15.02
N GLU A 122 4.05 -4.98 15.95
CA GLU A 122 4.95 -6.10 15.76
C GLU A 122 4.21 -7.40 15.43
N GLU A 123 3.14 -7.74 16.16
CA GLU A 123 2.35 -8.95 15.93
C GLU A 123 1.83 -9.08 14.49
N TYR A 124 1.35 -7.98 13.92
CA TYR A 124 0.85 -7.94 12.55
C TYR A 124 1.96 -8.16 11.54
N PHE A 125 3.10 -7.48 11.73
CA PHE A 125 4.25 -7.61 10.84
C PHE A 125 4.82 -9.03 10.89
N ASP A 126 5.02 -9.59 12.09
CA ASP A 126 5.53 -10.94 12.29
C ASP A 126 4.63 -11.97 11.62
N LYS A 127 3.31 -11.88 11.84
CA LYS A 127 2.32 -12.77 11.24
C LYS A 127 2.29 -12.68 9.72
N LYS A 128 2.45 -11.48 9.16
CA LYS A 128 2.30 -11.25 7.71
C LYS A 128 3.58 -11.41 6.92
N VAL A 129 4.73 -11.22 7.54
CA VAL A 129 6.04 -11.21 6.87
C VAL A 129 6.95 -12.29 7.46
N LEU A 130 7.42 -12.13 8.70
CA LEU A 130 8.48 -12.96 9.26
C LEU A 130 8.12 -14.46 9.32
N GLN A 131 6.91 -14.80 9.77
CA GLN A 131 6.48 -16.20 9.84
C GLN A 131 6.36 -16.88 8.47
N HIS A 132 6.18 -16.12 7.40
CA HIS A 132 6.08 -16.66 6.05
C HIS A 132 7.48 -16.89 5.45
N LEU A 133 8.42 -15.99 5.72
CA LEU A 133 9.84 -16.17 5.35
C LEU A 133 10.42 -17.42 6.02
N ASN A 134 10.28 -17.53 7.35
CA ASN A 134 10.80 -18.68 8.10
C ASN A 134 10.18 -20.02 7.68
N LYS A 135 8.95 -20.02 7.17
CA LYS A 135 8.29 -21.24 6.64
C LYS A 135 8.82 -21.64 5.28
N GLN A 136 9.25 -20.69 4.44
CA GLN A 136 9.83 -20.97 3.13
C GLN A 136 11.23 -21.59 3.29
N ASP A 137 12.05 -21.05 4.19
CA ASP A 137 13.39 -21.59 4.49
C ASP A 137 13.31 -23.04 5.01
N ALA A 138 12.36 -23.34 5.90
CA ALA A 138 12.18 -24.70 6.43
C ALA A 138 11.70 -25.74 5.39
N SER A 139 11.06 -25.28 4.30
CA SER A 139 10.62 -26.15 3.20
C SER A 139 11.69 -26.36 2.12
N GLU A 140 12.65 -25.45 1.98
CA GLU A 140 13.75 -25.61 1.03
C GLU A 140 14.81 -26.60 1.56
N GLU A 141 15.02 -26.70 2.88
CA GLU A 141 15.91 -27.70 3.48
C GLU A 141 15.40 -29.16 3.44
N SER A 142 14.13 -29.39 3.08
CA SER A 142 13.52 -30.74 3.11
C SER A 142 13.43 -31.44 1.74
N THR A 143 14.09 -30.91 0.70
CA THR A 143 14.07 -31.48 -0.66
C THR A 143 15.45 -31.88 -1.20
N GLU A 144 16.43 -32.11 -0.31
CA GLU A 144 17.69 -32.78 -0.65
C GLU A 144 17.87 -34.06 0.19
N VAL A 145 17.14 -35.12 -0.15
CA VAL A 145 17.52 -36.51 0.16
C VAL A 145 17.09 -37.47 -0.94
#